data_AF-D5BI89-F1
#
_entry.id   AF-D5BI89-F1
#
_cell.length_a   1.000
_cell.length_b   1.000
_cell.length_c   1.000
_cell.angle_alpha   90.00
_cell.angle_beta   90.00
_cell.angle_gamma   90.00
#
_symmetry.space_group_name_H-M   'P 1'
#
loop_
_entity.id
_entity.type
_entity.pdbx_description
1 polymer ?
#
loop_
_entity_poly.entity_id
_entity_poly.type
_entity_poly.pdbx_seq_one_letter_code
_entity_poly.pdbx_strand_id
1 'polypeptide(L)'
;MKRREFFKNSSLFAFGGLVSDFHPSVWLNNKSDFTPKKAKNIIFMVSDGMSSGTLNMADRLLQVKNGTGSHWLDLYREGKISRALMDTASADSMVTDSAAASSSWGGGKRVPNGSLNVSANGEEHLPILQKFKKSGKKVGCVTSVPITHATPAGFCVMQKNRGDQNKIAEDYLEIEFDVMMGGGNENFAADKREDGRDLYSEFENKNYQVFKTRKELLDYEGSNKILGVFSDEALPYAIDRAHDSNLKEKNPSLAEMAKQAVQHLSKSNDEGFVLQIEGGKVDWAAHANDAAALLYDQIAFDEAIKEVMDFAEKDRETLVIITTDHGNANPGLIKGKYVDQNFSNLQDFTHTNAWLLEEIKKKANSFSSIREMVASVNGDQTITEEEAKVLLNYYQKNNGGLYNTGNLPYGPLSEMQKKYTSIGWISMDHSGDYVELAAYGPGSDQLKPFVKNYELHDFMLEVAEVEDKF
;
A
#
# COMPACT_ATOMS: atom_id res chain seq x y z
N MET A 1 33.60 13.41 -34.17
CA MET A 1 34.99 13.16 -34.63
C MET A 1 35.73 12.40 -33.52
N LYS A 2 36.13 11.15 -33.83
CA LYS A 2 37.12 10.23 -33.21
C LYS A 2 37.28 10.15 -31.68
N ARG A 3 36.76 9.05 -31.12
CA ARG A 3 37.26 8.34 -29.92
C ARG A 3 38.57 7.59 -30.27
N ARG A 4 39.44 7.40 -29.26
CA ARG A 4 40.72 6.68 -29.19
C ARG A 4 41.96 7.50 -29.50
N GLU A 5 42.74 7.79 -28.47
CA GLU A 5 44.11 7.28 -28.28
C GLU A 5 44.71 7.90 -27.01
N PHE A 6 44.89 7.11 -25.95
CA PHE A 6 45.98 7.36 -24.99
C PHE A 6 46.33 6.09 -24.22
N PHE A 7 47.16 5.26 -24.83
CA PHE A 7 48.05 4.35 -24.11
C PHE A 7 49.36 4.30 -24.89
N LYS A 8 50.43 4.84 -24.30
CA LYS A 8 51.80 4.36 -24.45
C LYS A 8 52.72 5.02 -23.43
N ASN A 9 53.28 4.16 -22.58
CA ASN A 9 54.63 4.17 -22.04
C ASN A 9 55.02 5.20 -20.98
N SER A 10 55.01 4.75 -19.73
CA SER A 10 56.21 4.86 -18.88
C SER A 10 56.24 3.72 -17.86
N SER A 11 57.33 2.98 -17.94
CA SER A 11 57.67 1.73 -17.26
C SER A 11 58.28 1.95 -15.87
N LEU A 12 58.03 0.96 -15.00
CA LEU A 12 58.85 0.50 -13.87
C LEU A 12 59.29 1.53 -12.81
N PHE A 13 58.54 1.55 -11.70
CA PHE A 13 59.15 1.52 -10.36
C PHE A 13 58.55 0.34 -9.60
N ALA A 14 59.40 -0.55 -9.11
CA ALA A 14 59.04 -1.69 -8.26
C ALA A 14 59.53 -1.44 -6.83
N PHE A 15 58.82 -2.07 -5.90
CA PHE A 15 59.07 -2.26 -4.47
C PHE A 15 58.62 -1.18 -3.48
N GLY A 16 57.58 -1.55 -2.73
CA GLY A 16 57.16 -0.91 -1.48
C GLY A 16 55.79 -1.45 -1.08
N GLY A 17 55.78 -2.56 -0.34
CA GLY A 17 54.59 -3.34 -0.05
C GLY A 17 53.43 -2.54 0.57
N LEU A 18 52.29 -2.64 -0.08
CA LEU A 18 50.98 -2.68 0.55
C LEU A 18 50.22 -3.76 -0.21
N VAL A 19 50.22 -4.98 0.34
CA VAL A 19 49.13 -5.90 0.10
C VAL A 19 47.92 -5.17 0.67
N SER A 20 47.23 -4.39 -0.16
CA SER A 20 45.89 -3.93 0.18
C SER A 20 45.13 -5.21 0.43
N ASP A 21 44.64 -5.39 1.65
CA ASP A 21 43.68 -6.42 2.01
C ASP A 21 42.55 -6.38 0.97
N PHE A 22 42.69 -7.21 -0.05
CA PHE A 22 41.58 -7.60 -0.90
C PHE A 22 40.70 -8.39 0.07
N HIS A 23 39.73 -7.73 0.69
CA HIS A 23 38.61 -8.36 1.38
C HIS A 23 37.71 -8.93 0.28
N PRO A 24 37.86 -10.20 -0.13
CA PRO A 24 37.09 -10.76 -1.22
C PRO A 24 35.88 -11.43 -0.59
N SER A 25 35.03 -10.66 0.10
CA SER A 25 33.76 -11.11 0.67
C SER A 25 33.07 -10.00 1.46
N VAL A 26 32.63 -8.94 0.78
CA VAL A 26 31.35 -8.31 1.15
C VAL A 26 30.31 -8.81 0.16
N TRP A 27 30.17 -10.14 0.09
CA TRP A 27 28.83 -10.67 -0.05
C TRP A 27 28.17 -10.32 1.27
N LEU A 28 27.11 -9.50 1.22
CA LEU A 28 26.23 -9.19 2.33
C LEU A 28 25.73 -10.52 2.93
N ASN A 29 26.53 -11.08 3.83
CA ASN A 29 26.14 -12.18 4.67
C ASN A 29 25.28 -11.52 5.75
N ASN A 30 24.04 -11.18 5.41
CA ASN A 30 22.95 -10.94 6.36
C ASN A 30 22.66 -12.26 7.07
N LYS A 31 23.66 -12.83 7.76
CA LYS A 31 23.38 -13.81 8.80
C LYS A 31 22.67 -13.01 9.87
N SER A 32 21.36 -13.13 9.88
CA SER A 32 20.51 -12.36 10.75
C SER A 32 20.89 -12.69 12.21
N ASP A 33 21.21 -11.66 13.00
CA ASP A 33 21.54 -11.79 14.43
C ASP A 33 20.27 -12.05 15.29
N PHE A 34 19.18 -12.50 14.66
CA PHE A 34 17.94 -12.82 15.36
C PHE A 34 18.07 -14.18 16.03
N THR A 35 18.14 -14.13 17.37
CA THR A 35 17.97 -15.28 18.26
C THR A 35 16.80 -14.92 19.17
N PRO A 36 15.64 -15.60 19.11
CA PRO A 36 15.31 -16.83 18.36
C PRO A 36 15.12 -16.62 16.85
N LYS A 37 15.23 -17.71 16.08
CA LYS A 37 14.99 -17.71 14.62
C LYS A 37 13.51 -17.80 14.23
N LYS A 38 12.66 -18.18 15.19
CA LYS A 38 11.21 -18.28 15.04
C LYS A 38 10.57 -16.91 15.18
N ALA A 39 9.70 -16.53 14.26
CA ALA A 39 8.88 -15.34 14.42
C ALA A 39 7.68 -15.66 15.30
N LYS A 40 7.56 -14.95 16.44
CA LYS A 40 6.36 -15.01 17.28
C LYS A 40 5.22 -14.26 16.61
N ASN A 41 5.53 -13.09 16.03
CA ASN A 41 4.57 -12.25 15.33
C ASN A 41 4.95 -12.10 13.86
N ILE A 42 3.95 -11.89 13.00
CA ILE A 42 4.14 -11.55 11.59
C ILE A 42 3.34 -10.29 11.28
N ILE A 43 3.98 -9.31 10.65
CA ILE A 43 3.31 -8.13 10.10
C ILE A 43 3.56 -8.08 8.60
N PHE A 44 2.50 -8.18 7.80
CA PHE A 44 2.55 -8.16 6.35
C PHE A 44 2.00 -6.82 5.83
N MET A 45 2.87 -6.00 5.25
CA MET A 45 2.56 -4.65 4.80
C MET A 45 2.50 -4.59 3.26
N VAL A 46 1.39 -4.10 2.73
CA VAL A 46 1.12 -4.01 1.28
C VAL A 46 0.87 -2.56 0.87
N SER A 47 1.69 -2.02 -0.02
CA SER A 47 1.34 -0.80 -0.75
C SER A 47 0.67 -1.20 -2.07
N ASP A 48 -0.67 -1.21 -2.12
CA ASP A 48 -1.41 -1.72 -3.29
C ASP A 48 -1.05 -0.90 -4.55
N GLY A 49 -0.74 -1.56 -5.67
CA GLY A 49 -0.42 -0.89 -6.95
C GLY A 49 0.90 -0.12 -7.02
N MET A 50 1.82 -0.29 -6.07
CA MET A 50 3.07 0.45 -6.01
C MET A 50 4.10 -0.03 -7.05
N SER A 51 4.17 0.65 -8.18
CA SER A 51 5.29 0.54 -9.13
C SER A 51 6.62 1.02 -8.54
N SER A 52 7.77 0.55 -9.07
CA SER A 52 9.10 1.04 -8.63
C SER A 52 9.26 2.56 -8.78
N GLY A 53 8.61 3.16 -9.77
CA GLY A 53 8.59 4.61 -9.94
C GLY A 53 7.91 5.35 -8.78
N THR A 54 6.81 4.81 -8.25
CA THR A 54 6.11 5.33 -7.07
C THR A 54 7.02 5.34 -5.85
N LEU A 55 7.66 4.21 -5.54
CA LEU A 55 8.59 4.07 -4.42
C LEU A 55 9.73 5.09 -4.50
N ASN A 56 10.36 5.20 -5.68
CA ASN A 56 11.49 6.10 -5.90
C ASN A 56 11.10 7.58 -5.82
N MET A 57 9.91 7.94 -6.29
CA MET A 57 9.44 9.33 -6.25
C MET A 57 9.00 9.73 -4.84
N ALA A 58 8.39 8.84 -4.07
CA ALA A 58 8.04 9.13 -2.67
C ALA A 58 9.29 9.45 -1.83
N ASP A 59 10.35 8.63 -1.95
CA ASP A 59 11.65 8.88 -1.30
C ASP A 59 12.27 10.22 -1.73
N ARG A 60 12.23 10.53 -3.03
CA ARG A 60 12.73 11.82 -3.55
C ARG A 60 11.92 13.01 -3.04
N LEU A 61 10.60 12.88 -2.94
CA LEU A 61 9.75 13.95 -2.45
C LEU A 61 10.07 14.25 -0.98
N LEU A 62 10.28 13.22 -0.16
CA LEU A 62 10.74 13.38 1.23
C LEU A 62 12.12 14.05 1.31
N GLN A 63 13.05 13.70 0.42
CA GLN A 63 14.37 14.33 0.38
C GLN A 63 14.29 15.82 0.04
N VAL A 64 13.45 16.20 -0.92
CA VAL A 64 13.25 17.60 -1.30
C VAL A 64 12.54 18.37 -0.18
N LYS A 65 11.52 17.77 0.45
CA LYS A 65 10.68 18.42 1.46
C LYS A 65 11.36 18.59 2.81
N ASN A 66 12.04 17.53 3.27
CA ASN A 66 12.52 17.42 4.65
C ASN A 66 14.01 17.11 4.75
N GLY A 67 14.70 16.82 3.64
CA GLY A 67 16.09 16.34 3.65
C GLY A 67 16.25 14.91 4.17
N THR A 68 15.17 14.14 4.25
CA THR A 68 15.15 12.76 4.78
C THR A 68 14.75 11.75 3.70
N GLY A 69 15.21 10.51 3.84
CA GLY A 69 14.73 9.39 3.03
C GLY A 69 13.36 8.89 3.48
N SER A 70 12.76 8.00 2.67
CA SER A 70 11.66 7.16 3.11
C SER A 70 12.17 6.07 4.06
N HIS A 71 11.36 5.70 5.04
CA HIS A 71 11.64 4.63 5.99
C HIS A 71 11.93 3.31 5.28
N TRP A 72 11.15 2.92 4.26
CA TRP A 72 11.44 1.69 3.50
C TRP A 72 12.82 1.74 2.84
N LEU A 73 13.15 2.80 2.08
CA LEU A 73 14.45 2.85 1.40
C LEU A 73 15.62 3.06 2.38
N ASP A 74 15.39 3.66 3.54
CA ASP A 74 16.38 3.75 4.61
C ASP A 74 16.74 2.37 5.17
N LEU A 75 15.79 1.43 5.30
CA LEU A 75 16.09 0.05 5.69
C LEU A 75 17.08 -0.63 4.72
N TYR A 76 17.00 -0.32 3.42
CA TYR A 76 17.99 -0.79 2.45
C TYR A 76 19.33 -0.07 2.58
N ARG A 77 19.32 1.27 2.74
CA ARG A 77 20.55 2.07 2.90
C ARG A 77 21.34 1.68 4.15
N GLU A 78 20.64 1.33 5.22
CA GLU A 78 21.20 0.89 6.50
C GLU A 78 21.57 -0.60 6.53
N GLY A 79 21.18 -1.37 5.50
CA GLY A 79 21.42 -2.81 5.44
C GLY A 79 20.63 -3.62 6.48
N LYS A 80 19.50 -3.10 6.96
CA LYS A 80 18.69 -3.73 8.02
C LYS A 80 17.75 -4.82 7.52
N ILE A 81 17.38 -4.80 6.24
CA ILE A 81 16.32 -5.64 5.68
C ILE A 81 16.83 -6.51 4.52
N SER A 82 16.31 -7.73 4.40
CA SER A 82 16.51 -8.58 3.21
C SER A 82 15.67 -8.06 2.06
N ARG A 83 16.22 -8.06 0.83
CA ARG A 83 15.53 -7.60 -0.38
C ARG A 83 15.39 -8.74 -1.39
N ALA A 84 14.23 -8.80 -2.04
CA ALA A 84 13.90 -9.74 -3.11
C ALA A 84 13.04 -9.06 -4.19
N LEU A 85 12.89 -9.74 -5.32
CA LEU A 85 11.86 -9.44 -6.31
C LEU A 85 10.76 -10.51 -6.25
N MET A 86 9.52 -10.12 -6.55
CA MET A 86 8.38 -11.02 -6.52
C MET A 86 7.61 -11.04 -7.84
N ASP A 87 7.32 -12.25 -8.33
CA ASP A 87 6.39 -12.50 -9.44
C ASP A 87 4.94 -12.59 -8.92
N THR A 88 4.11 -11.69 -9.43
CA THR A 88 2.75 -11.45 -8.94
C THR A 88 1.64 -11.97 -9.84
N ALA A 89 1.96 -12.65 -10.96
CA ALA A 89 0.93 -13.17 -11.88
C ALA A 89 -0.16 -13.99 -11.16
N SER A 90 -1.36 -14.02 -11.74
CA SER A 90 -2.52 -14.79 -11.24
C SER A 90 -2.55 -16.19 -11.87
N ALA A 91 -3.61 -16.97 -11.61
CA ALA A 91 -3.79 -18.27 -12.26
C ALA A 91 -4.17 -18.16 -13.74
N ASP A 92 -4.75 -17.03 -14.15
CA ASP A 92 -5.36 -16.81 -15.46
C ASP A 92 -4.78 -15.62 -16.24
N SER A 93 -3.85 -14.87 -15.65
CA SER A 93 -3.26 -13.68 -16.25
C SER A 93 -1.81 -13.44 -15.83
N MET A 94 -1.01 -12.87 -16.73
CA MET A 94 0.32 -12.34 -16.40
C MET A 94 0.26 -11.02 -15.62
N VAL A 95 -0.89 -10.36 -15.62
CA VAL A 95 -1.17 -9.14 -14.85
C VAL A 95 -2.30 -9.46 -13.87
N THR A 96 -1.96 -9.52 -12.60
CA THR A 96 -2.91 -9.83 -11.52
C THR A 96 -3.82 -8.66 -11.21
N ASP A 97 -4.96 -8.94 -10.60
CA ASP A 97 -5.67 -7.97 -9.76
C ASP A 97 -5.31 -8.16 -8.28
N SER A 98 -5.71 -7.22 -7.42
CA SER A 98 -5.43 -7.28 -5.97
C SER A 98 -6.05 -8.51 -5.29
N ALA A 99 -7.19 -9.02 -5.79
CA ALA A 99 -7.83 -10.21 -5.21
C ALA A 99 -6.99 -11.47 -5.43
N ALA A 100 -6.54 -11.73 -6.66
CA ALA A 100 -5.70 -12.89 -6.95
C ALA A 100 -4.29 -12.77 -6.33
N ALA A 101 -3.73 -11.55 -6.28
CA ALA A 101 -2.45 -11.30 -5.65
C ALA A 101 -2.53 -11.54 -4.13
N SER A 102 -3.53 -10.97 -3.47
CA SER A 102 -3.75 -11.16 -2.03
C SER A 102 -4.03 -12.62 -1.67
N SER A 103 -4.83 -13.31 -2.49
CA SER A 103 -5.11 -14.74 -2.33
C SER A 103 -3.88 -15.63 -2.48
N SER A 104 -2.86 -15.17 -3.21
CA SER A 104 -1.60 -15.91 -3.31
C SER A 104 -0.91 -15.96 -1.95
N TRP A 105 -0.87 -14.84 -1.21
CA TRP A 105 -0.34 -14.82 0.17
C TRP A 105 -1.30 -15.46 1.17
N GLY A 106 -2.60 -15.23 0.97
CA GLY A 106 -3.69 -15.71 1.80
C GLY A 106 -3.86 -17.21 1.76
N GLY A 107 -4.18 -17.79 0.61
CA GLY A 107 -4.47 -19.22 0.43
C GLY A 107 -3.27 -20.04 -0.06
N GLY A 108 -2.12 -19.43 -0.34
CA GLY A 108 -0.91 -20.14 -0.78
C GLY A 108 -1.00 -20.71 -2.19
N LYS A 109 -1.97 -20.24 -2.99
CA LYS A 109 -2.21 -20.64 -4.38
C LYS A 109 -2.61 -19.44 -5.20
N ARG A 110 -2.17 -19.42 -6.46
CA ARG A 110 -2.70 -18.47 -7.44
C ARG A 110 -4.12 -18.86 -7.80
N VAL A 111 -5.00 -17.87 -7.82
CA VAL A 111 -6.41 -17.98 -8.21
C VAL A 111 -6.69 -17.06 -9.40
N PRO A 112 -7.83 -17.22 -10.11
CA PRO A 112 -8.22 -16.29 -11.18
C PRO A 112 -8.42 -14.86 -10.66
N ASN A 113 -8.18 -13.87 -11.51
CA ASN A 113 -8.46 -12.47 -11.17
C ASN A 113 -9.92 -12.28 -10.73
N GLY A 114 -10.12 -11.48 -9.69
CA GLY A 114 -11.43 -11.23 -9.09
C GLY A 114 -11.87 -12.26 -8.05
N SER A 115 -11.13 -13.36 -7.88
CA SER A 115 -11.42 -14.38 -6.88
C SER A 115 -10.59 -14.22 -5.60
N LEU A 116 -11.19 -14.57 -4.46
CA LEU A 116 -10.57 -14.54 -3.14
C LEU A 116 -10.41 -15.97 -2.64
N ASN A 117 -9.21 -16.53 -2.73
CA ASN A 117 -8.85 -17.88 -2.27
C ASN A 117 -9.70 -19.03 -2.85
N VAL A 118 -10.37 -18.82 -3.99
CA VAL A 118 -11.12 -19.87 -4.70
C VAL A 118 -10.49 -20.09 -6.07
N SER A 119 -10.05 -21.32 -6.35
CA SER A 119 -9.44 -21.64 -7.64
C SER A 119 -10.48 -21.70 -8.77
N ALA A 120 -10.02 -21.79 -10.01
CA ALA A 120 -10.90 -21.87 -11.19
C ALA A 120 -11.84 -23.09 -11.18
N ASN A 121 -11.50 -24.18 -10.48
CA ASN A 121 -12.34 -25.36 -10.36
C ASN A 121 -13.32 -25.29 -9.16
N GLY A 122 -13.28 -24.20 -8.38
CA GLY A 122 -14.09 -23.99 -7.19
C GLY A 122 -13.48 -24.51 -5.89
N GLU A 123 -12.25 -25.03 -5.91
CA GLU A 123 -11.52 -25.42 -4.70
C GLU A 123 -11.21 -24.20 -3.84
N GLU A 124 -11.57 -24.27 -2.57
CA GLU A 124 -11.34 -23.23 -1.58
C GLU A 124 -10.03 -23.49 -0.84
N HIS A 125 -9.20 -22.46 -0.71
CA HIS A 125 -7.94 -22.51 0.01
C HIS A 125 -8.05 -21.74 1.31
N LEU A 126 -7.88 -22.42 2.45
CA LEU A 126 -8.06 -21.78 3.75
C LEU A 126 -7.06 -20.61 3.92
N PRO A 127 -7.54 -19.38 4.17
CA PRO A 127 -6.65 -18.21 4.23
C PRO A 127 -5.75 -18.19 5.47
N ILE A 128 -4.59 -17.56 5.34
CA ILE A 128 -3.49 -17.58 6.30
C ILE A 128 -3.89 -17.05 7.68
N LEU A 129 -4.75 -16.01 7.76
CA LEU A 129 -5.21 -15.51 9.05
C LEU A 129 -6.15 -16.49 9.74
N GLN A 130 -6.96 -17.26 9.00
CA GLN A 130 -7.74 -18.34 9.61
C GLN A 130 -6.82 -19.45 10.12
N LYS A 131 -5.77 -19.81 9.37
CA LYS A 131 -4.77 -20.81 9.82
C LYS A 131 -4.09 -20.38 11.13
N PHE A 132 -3.59 -19.15 11.20
CA PHE A 132 -2.95 -18.63 12.42
C PHE A 132 -3.92 -18.45 13.58
N LYS A 133 -5.18 -18.07 13.32
CA LYS A 133 -6.21 -18.03 14.35
C LYS A 133 -6.47 -19.42 14.93
N LYS A 134 -6.60 -20.43 14.07
CA LYS A 134 -6.76 -21.84 14.49
C LYS A 134 -5.54 -22.37 15.24
N SER A 135 -4.35 -21.81 15.01
CA SER A 135 -3.14 -22.12 15.80
C SER A 135 -3.03 -21.33 17.11
N GLY A 136 -4.05 -20.55 17.50
CA GLY A 136 -4.10 -19.81 18.76
C GLY A 136 -3.52 -18.39 18.70
N LYS A 137 -3.02 -17.92 17.57
CA LYS A 137 -2.53 -16.54 17.43
C LYS A 137 -3.71 -15.56 17.28
N LYS A 138 -3.50 -14.33 17.74
CA LYS A 138 -4.40 -13.22 17.40
C LYS A 138 -4.18 -12.80 15.95
N VAL A 139 -5.23 -12.33 15.28
CA VAL A 139 -5.16 -11.97 13.85
C VAL A 139 -5.93 -10.69 13.54
N GLY A 140 -5.46 -9.94 12.54
CA GLY A 140 -6.18 -8.75 12.10
C GLY A 140 -5.74 -8.17 10.77
N CYS A 141 -6.55 -7.23 10.27
CA CYS A 141 -6.30 -6.46 9.05
C CYS A 141 -6.53 -4.97 9.29
N VAL A 142 -5.71 -4.14 8.65
CA VAL A 142 -5.81 -2.68 8.64
C VAL A 142 -5.65 -2.20 7.20
N THR A 143 -6.50 -1.30 6.74
CA THR A 143 -6.41 -0.73 5.39
C THR A 143 -6.88 0.71 5.32
N SER A 144 -6.39 1.46 4.32
CA SER A 144 -6.92 2.78 3.96
C SER A 144 -8.15 2.74 3.04
N VAL A 145 -8.55 1.58 2.52
CA VAL A 145 -9.75 1.38 1.67
C VAL A 145 -10.85 0.65 2.48
N PRO A 146 -11.99 0.20 1.90
CA PRO A 146 -12.92 -0.62 2.66
C PRO A 146 -12.25 -1.85 3.26
N ILE A 147 -12.56 -2.17 4.52
CA ILE A 147 -11.99 -3.35 5.19
C ILE A 147 -12.42 -4.69 4.55
N THR A 148 -13.49 -4.64 3.76
CA THR A 148 -14.04 -5.71 2.92
C THR A 148 -13.45 -5.74 1.51
N HIS A 149 -12.54 -4.82 1.18
CA HIS A 149 -11.89 -4.78 -0.13
C HIS A 149 -10.97 -5.99 -0.34
N ALA A 150 -10.52 -6.20 -1.57
CA ALA A 150 -9.89 -7.45 -1.99
C ALA A 150 -8.61 -7.81 -1.22
N THR A 151 -7.76 -6.82 -0.92
CA THR A 151 -6.47 -7.07 -0.26
C THR A 151 -6.66 -7.61 1.16
N PRO A 152 -7.39 -6.97 2.09
CA PRO A 152 -7.66 -7.59 3.40
C PRO A 152 -8.49 -8.87 3.28
N ALA A 153 -9.45 -8.93 2.35
CA ALA A 153 -10.30 -10.10 2.16
C ALA A 153 -9.51 -11.34 1.71
N GLY A 154 -8.48 -11.17 0.87
CA GLY A 154 -7.61 -12.25 0.41
C GLY A 154 -6.79 -12.89 1.54
N PHE A 155 -6.54 -12.18 2.65
CA PHE A 155 -5.93 -12.79 3.84
C PHE A 155 -6.94 -13.52 4.74
N CYS A 156 -8.23 -13.25 4.56
CA CYS A 156 -9.28 -13.54 5.52
C CYS A 156 -10.30 -14.59 5.08
N VAL A 157 -10.82 -14.52 3.85
CA VAL A 157 -12.05 -15.24 3.44
C VAL A 157 -11.87 -15.99 2.11
N MET A 158 -12.80 -16.89 1.82
CA MET A 158 -12.92 -17.55 0.52
C MET A 158 -14.20 -17.04 -0.15
N GLN A 159 -14.06 -16.35 -1.29
CA GLN A 159 -15.18 -15.85 -2.09
C GLN A 159 -14.88 -15.92 -3.57
N LYS A 160 -15.89 -16.29 -4.37
CA LYS A 160 -15.73 -16.38 -5.84
C LYS A 160 -15.60 -15.01 -6.50
N ASN A 161 -16.14 -13.97 -5.86
CA ASN A 161 -16.18 -12.61 -6.38
C ASN A 161 -15.77 -11.60 -5.30
N ARG A 162 -14.69 -10.85 -5.55
CA ARG A 162 -14.22 -9.75 -4.68
C ARG A 162 -15.27 -8.65 -4.48
N GLY A 163 -16.24 -8.55 -5.39
CA GLY A 163 -17.32 -7.56 -5.33
C GLY A 163 -18.39 -7.85 -4.27
N ASP A 164 -18.44 -9.07 -3.72
CA ASP A 164 -19.48 -9.48 -2.76
C ASP A 164 -19.16 -8.99 -1.33
N GLN A 165 -18.84 -7.70 -1.18
CA GLN A 165 -18.33 -7.09 0.05
C GLN A 165 -19.30 -7.21 1.25
N ASN A 166 -20.61 -7.18 0.99
CA ASN A 166 -21.62 -7.47 2.02
C ASN A 166 -21.47 -8.87 2.62
N LYS A 167 -21.16 -9.88 1.79
CA LYS A 167 -20.93 -11.25 2.24
C LYS A 167 -19.59 -11.38 2.95
N ILE A 168 -18.55 -10.69 2.46
CA ILE A 168 -17.24 -10.62 3.13
C ILE A 168 -17.40 -10.07 4.56
N ALA A 169 -18.20 -9.01 4.76
CA ALA A 169 -18.48 -8.47 6.09
C ALA A 169 -19.17 -9.48 7.02
N GLU A 170 -20.07 -10.30 6.48
CA GLU A 170 -20.73 -11.38 7.23
C GLU A 170 -19.75 -12.49 7.61
N ASP A 171 -18.87 -12.88 6.69
CA ASP A 171 -17.85 -13.90 6.96
C ASP A 171 -16.89 -13.41 8.07
N TYR A 172 -16.53 -12.13 8.08
CA TYR A 172 -15.73 -11.55 9.15
C TYR A 172 -16.40 -11.67 10.53
N LEU A 173 -17.72 -11.48 10.59
CA LEU A 173 -18.52 -11.64 11.81
C LEU A 173 -18.53 -13.10 12.30
N GLU A 174 -18.56 -14.06 11.37
CA GLU A 174 -18.51 -15.49 11.69
C GLU A 174 -17.12 -15.94 12.16
N ILE A 175 -16.06 -15.47 11.50
CA ILE A 175 -14.66 -15.86 11.78
C ILE A 175 -14.12 -15.18 13.04
N GLU A 176 -14.60 -13.98 13.37
CA GLU A 176 -14.24 -13.20 14.55
C GLU A 176 -12.76 -12.79 14.64
N PHE A 177 -12.21 -12.10 13.62
CA PHE A 177 -10.86 -11.52 13.67
C PHE A 177 -10.67 -10.51 14.82
N ASP A 178 -9.50 -10.47 15.44
CA ASP A 178 -9.26 -9.69 16.66
C ASP A 178 -9.20 -8.18 16.39
N VAL A 179 -8.73 -7.77 15.21
CA VAL A 179 -8.69 -6.36 14.78
C VAL A 179 -9.05 -6.26 13.29
N MET A 180 -10.04 -5.42 12.96
CA MET A 180 -10.41 -5.07 11.60
C MET A 180 -10.59 -3.56 11.51
N MET A 181 -9.79 -2.86 10.70
CA MET A 181 -9.87 -1.40 10.58
C MET A 181 -9.75 -0.91 9.14
N GLY A 182 -10.69 -0.06 8.72
CA GLY A 182 -10.66 0.59 7.41
C GLY A 182 -11.87 1.49 7.19
N GLY A 183 -12.29 1.60 5.93
CA GLY A 183 -13.55 2.23 5.54
C GLY A 183 -14.64 1.20 5.24
N GLY A 184 -15.67 1.61 4.50
CA GLY A 184 -16.69 0.72 3.94
C GLY A 184 -17.95 0.59 4.79
N ASN A 185 -18.39 1.66 5.47
CA ASN A 185 -19.63 1.68 6.28
C ASN A 185 -20.85 1.13 5.54
N GLU A 186 -20.88 1.27 4.21
CA GLU A 186 -21.93 0.74 3.34
C GLU A 186 -22.17 -0.76 3.51
N ASN A 187 -21.13 -1.53 3.88
CA ASN A 187 -21.19 -2.98 4.05
C ASN A 187 -21.64 -3.40 5.45
N PHE A 188 -21.83 -2.47 6.39
CA PHE A 188 -22.11 -2.78 7.81
C PHE A 188 -23.39 -2.13 8.35
N ALA A 189 -23.72 -0.92 7.88
CA ALA A 189 -24.84 -0.15 8.42
C ALA A 189 -26.20 -0.59 7.88
N ALA A 190 -27.19 -0.75 8.76
CA ALA A 190 -28.55 -1.16 8.38
C ALA A 190 -29.24 -0.23 7.39
N ASP A 191 -28.95 1.07 7.41
CA ASP A 191 -29.52 2.07 6.49
C ASP A 191 -28.83 2.09 5.12
N LYS A 192 -27.71 1.38 4.96
CA LYS A 192 -26.94 1.29 3.72
C LYS A 192 -27.04 -0.08 3.06
N ARG A 193 -27.13 -1.14 3.87
CA ARG A 193 -27.25 -2.52 3.38
C ARG A 193 -28.63 -2.80 2.82
N GLU A 194 -28.68 -3.54 1.71
CA GLU A 194 -29.94 -3.91 1.05
C GLU A 194 -30.84 -4.82 1.90
N ASP A 195 -30.24 -5.62 2.79
CA ASP A 195 -30.95 -6.54 3.68
C ASP A 195 -31.39 -5.91 5.02
N GLY A 196 -31.03 -4.64 5.26
CA GLY A 196 -31.37 -3.91 6.48
C GLY A 196 -30.70 -4.42 7.75
N ARG A 197 -29.68 -5.29 7.67
CA ARG A 197 -28.96 -5.80 8.85
C ARG A 197 -28.03 -4.75 9.43
N ASP A 198 -28.01 -4.64 10.76
CA ASP A 198 -27.04 -3.82 11.48
C ASP A 198 -25.87 -4.69 11.94
N LEU A 199 -24.85 -4.82 11.10
CA LEU A 199 -23.70 -5.65 11.47
C LEU A 199 -22.93 -5.05 12.64
N TYR A 200 -22.97 -3.74 12.88
CA TYR A 200 -22.29 -3.16 14.05
C TYR A 200 -22.84 -3.74 15.36
N SER A 201 -24.16 -3.76 15.52
CA SER A 201 -24.81 -4.38 16.67
C SER A 201 -24.49 -5.88 16.76
N GLU A 202 -24.40 -6.59 15.64
CA GLU A 202 -24.02 -8.01 15.62
C GLU A 202 -22.56 -8.23 16.05
N PHE A 203 -21.62 -7.36 15.66
CA PHE A 203 -20.23 -7.37 16.12
C PHE A 203 -20.13 -7.05 17.61
N GLU A 204 -20.86 -6.05 18.11
CA GLU A 204 -20.89 -5.71 19.54
C GLU A 204 -21.33 -6.92 20.40
N ASN A 205 -22.34 -7.67 19.93
CA ASN A 205 -22.78 -8.92 20.57
C ASN A 205 -21.69 -10.01 20.61
N LYS A 206 -20.66 -9.92 19.77
CA LYS A 206 -19.47 -10.79 19.73
C LYS A 206 -18.24 -10.19 20.44
N ASN A 207 -18.49 -9.26 21.37
CA ASN A 207 -17.48 -8.60 22.20
C ASN A 207 -16.49 -7.76 21.38
N TYR A 208 -16.99 -7.07 20.34
CA TYR A 208 -16.24 -6.02 19.66
C TYR A 208 -16.53 -4.66 20.26
N GLN A 209 -15.52 -3.80 20.28
CA GLN A 209 -15.70 -2.37 20.34
C GLN A 209 -15.70 -1.83 18.91
N VAL A 210 -16.78 -1.14 18.54
CA VAL A 210 -16.91 -0.45 17.24
C VAL A 210 -16.39 0.98 17.36
N PHE A 211 -15.59 1.41 16.38
CA PHE A 211 -15.08 2.78 16.27
C PHE A 211 -15.49 3.39 14.94
N LYS A 212 -15.99 4.62 14.97
CA LYS A 212 -16.37 5.37 13.76
C LYS A 212 -15.58 6.66 13.59
N THR A 213 -14.78 7.05 14.59
CA THR A 213 -13.94 8.24 14.53
C THR A 213 -12.51 7.98 15.02
N ARG A 214 -11.57 8.81 14.54
CA ARG A 214 -10.18 8.83 14.98
C ARG A 214 -10.06 8.97 16.50
N LYS A 215 -10.83 9.88 17.10
CA LYS A 215 -10.74 10.16 18.55
C LYS A 215 -11.14 8.93 19.38
N GLU A 216 -12.26 8.29 19.04
CA GLU A 216 -12.72 7.10 19.75
C GLU A 216 -11.67 5.98 19.69
N LEU A 217 -11.03 5.78 18.52
CA LEU A 217 -9.97 4.78 18.36
C LEU A 217 -8.73 5.12 19.21
N LEU A 218 -8.25 6.38 19.15
CA LEU A 218 -7.00 6.77 19.80
C LEU A 218 -7.09 6.83 21.33
N ASP A 219 -8.29 7.08 21.87
CA ASP A 219 -8.53 7.10 23.32
C ASP A 219 -8.80 5.68 23.89
N TYR A 220 -8.82 4.65 23.05
CA TYR A 220 -9.19 3.29 23.47
C TYR A 220 -8.03 2.54 24.13
N GLU A 221 -8.27 2.05 25.35
CA GLU A 221 -7.30 1.24 26.09
C GLU A 221 -7.81 -0.16 26.44
N GLY A 222 -9.05 -0.50 26.04
CA GLY A 222 -9.71 -1.75 26.39
C GLY A 222 -9.14 -3.01 25.69
N SER A 223 -9.79 -4.13 25.94
CA SER A 223 -9.37 -5.47 25.51
C SER A 223 -10.39 -6.22 24.63
N ASN A 224 -11.51 -5.57 24.28
CA ASN A 224 -12.47 -6.09 23.31
C ASN A 224 -11.81 -6.19 21.93
N LYS A 225 -12.34 -7.04 21.05
CA LYS A 225 -11.90 -7.06 19.66
C LYS A 225 -12.24 -5.71 19.01
N ILE A 226 -11.49 -5.31 17.99
CA ILE A 226 -11.66 -3.99 17.37
C ILE A 226 -12.32 -4.14 16.00
N LEU A 227 -13.40 -3.37 15.79
CA LEU A 227 -13.92 -3.06 14.45
C LEU A 227 -13.93 -1.54 14.26
N GLY A 228 -13.00 -1.04 13.44
CA GLY A 228 -12.93 0.38 13.07
C GLY A 228 -13.41 0.62 11.64
N VAL A 229 -14.48 1.38 11.47
CA VAL A 229 -15.01 1.75 10.15
C VAL A 229 -15.23 3.26 10.11
N PHE A 230 -14.30 3.98 9.48
CA PHE A 230 -14.16 5.44 9.66
C PHE A 230 -14.77 6.30 8.55
N SER A 231 -15.16 5.68 7.43
CA SER A 231 -15.68 6.35 6.24
C SER A 231 -16.72 5.48 5.53
N ASP A 232 -17.57 6.10 4.70
CA ASP A 232 -18.60 5.40 3.94
C ASP A 232 -18.00 4.42 2.91
N GLU A 233 -16.99 4.88 2.19
CA GLU A 233 -16.18 4.09 1.25
C GLU A 233 -14.75 3.98 1.78
N ALA A 234 -13.71 4.33 1.01
CA ALA A 234 -12.34 4.43 1.52
C ALA A 234 -12.15 5.61 2.48
N LEU A 235 -11.05 5.58 3.25
CA LEU A 235 -10.58 6.75 3.97
C LEU A 235 -10.21 7.87 2.97
N PRO A 236 -10.19 9.14 3.38
CA PRO A 236 -9.71 10.23 2.53
C PRO A 236 -8.24 10.06 2.15
N TYR A 237 -7.84 10.45 0.93
CA TYR A 237 -6.43 10.57 0.52
C TYR A 237 -5.62 11.35 1.56
N ALA A 238 -4.35 10.97 1.75
CA ALA A 238 -3.51 11.49 2.81
C ALA A 238 -3.32 13.01 2.69
N ILE A 239 -3.15 13.51 1.46
CA ILE A 239 -3.00 14.95 1.19
C ILE A 239 -4.30 15.72 1.47
N ASP A 240 -5.46 15.19 1.08
CA ASP A 240 -6.77 15.80 1.34
C ASP A 240 -7.05 15.83 2.85
N ARG A 241 -6.79 14.71 3.55
CA ARG A 241 -6.89 14.62 5.02
C ARG A 241 -5.98 15.63 5.71
N ALA A 242 -4.78 15.89 5.18
CA ALA A 242 -3.85 16.83 5.77
C ALA A 242 -4.33 18.29 5.68
N HIS A 243 -5.14 18.62 4.67
CA HIS A 243 -5.62 19.98 4.38
C HIS A 243 -7.08 20.23 4.78
N ASP A 244 -7.82 19.21 5.25
CA ASP A 244 -9.17 19.36 5.79
C ASP A 244 -9.24 18.91 7.26
N SER A 245 -9.58 19.85 8.16
CA SER A 245 -9.66 19.59 9.59
C SER A 245 -10.75 18.59 9.98
N ASN A 246 -11.87 18.58 9.27
CA ASN A 246 -12.97 17.64 9.53
C ASN A 246 -12.58 16.23 9.09
N LEU A 247 -11.91 16.09 7.94
CA LEU A 247 -11.38 14.79 7.51
C LEU A 247 -10.35 14.26 8.51
N LYS A 248 -9.45 15.13 8.99
CA LYS A 248 -8.44 14.77 10.00
C LYS A 248 -9.03 14.38 11.34
N GLU A 249 -10.08 15.06 11.80
CA GLU A 249 -10.75 14.75 13.06
C GLU A 249 -11.52 13.43 12.99
N LYS A 250 -12.19 13.15 11.87
CA LYS A 250 -12.99 11.94 11.69
C LYS A 250 -12.13 10.71 11.39
N ASN A 251 -11.09 10.84 10.57
CA ASN A 251 -10.36 9.70 10.01
C ASN A 251 -8.95 9.57 10.61
N PRO A 252 -8.60 8.41 11.21
CA PRO A 252 -7.22 8.13 11.59
C PRO A 252 -6.32 8.03 10.35
N SER A 253 -5.02 8.30 10.50
CA SER A 253 -4.04 7.94 9.46
C SER A 253 -3.80 6.43 9.46
N LEU A 254 -3.22 5.92 8.36
CA LEU A 254 -2.80 4.52 8.30
C LEU A 254 -1.78 4.18 9.41
N ALA A 255 -0.83 5.07 9.68
CA ALA A 255 0.13 4.93 10.78
C ALA A 255 -0.55 4.88 12.16
N GLU A 256 -1.58 5.71 12.39
CA GLU A 256 -2.36 5.69 13.64
C GLU A 256 -3.11 4.35 13.82
N MET A 257 -3.75 3.85 12.75
CA MET A 257 -4.41 2.54 12.78
C MET A 257 -3.41 1.40 12.96
N ALA A 258 -2.28 1.42 12.26
CA ALA A 258 -1.21 0.41 12.38
C ALA A 258 -0.68 0.34 13.82
N LYS A 259 -0.37 1.49 14.41
CA LYS A 259 0.10 1.59 15.80
C LYS A 259 -0.93 1.01 16.77
N GLN A 260 -2.20 1.37 16.63
CA GLN A 260 -3.27 0.86 17.49
C GLN A 260 -3.47 -0.66 17.34
N ALA A 261 -3.43 -1.18 16.11
CA ALA A 261 -3.53 -2.62 15.85
C ALA A 261 -2.38 -3.40 16.51
N VAL A 262 -1.14 -2.95 16.29
CA VAL A 262 0.06 -3.58 16.87
C VAL A 262 0.01 -3.55 18.39
N GLN A 263 -0.31 -2.40 19.00
CA GLN A 263 -0.47 -2.27 20.44
C GLN A 263 -1.59 -3.16 20.99
N HIS A 264 -2.73 -3.25 20.32
CA HIS A 264 -3.84 -4.08 20.77
C HIS A 264 -3.54 -5.58 20.67
N LEU A 265 -2.98 -6.04 19.55
CA LEU A 265 -2.67 -7.45 19.30
C LEU A 265 -1.51 -7.97 20.16
N SER A 266 -0.55 -7.11 20.49
CA SER A 266 0.60 -7.44 21.36
C SER A 266 0.25 -7.54 22.85
N LYS A 267 -0.85 -6.91 23.30
CA LYS A 267 -1.27 -6.97 24.72
C LYS A 267 -1.62 -8.40 25.13
N SER A 268 -0.96 -8.88 26.18
CA SER A 268 -1.22 -10.16 26.86
C SER A 268 -1.39 -11.33 25.89
N ASN A 269 -0.40 -11.50 25.01
CA ASN A 269 -0.45 -12.47 23.91
C ASN A 269 0.82 -13.34 23.87
N ASP A 270 0.73 -14.50 24.51
CA ASP A 270 1.86 -15.44 24.60
C ASP A 270 2.10 -16.18 23.28
N GLU A 271 1.04 -16.44 22.50
CA GLU A 271 1.11 -17.12 21.20
C GLU A 271 1.55 -16.21 20.05
N GLY A 272 1.48 -14.88 20.24
CA GLY A 272 1.82 -13.88 19.22
C GLY A 272 0.67 -13.59 18.25
N PHE A 273 0.94 -12.76 17.24
CA PHE A 273 -0.11 -12.29 16.33
C PHE A 273 0.32 -12.25 14.87
N VAL A 274 -0.66 -12.24 13.96
CA VAL A 274 -0.44 -11.99 12.54
C VAL A 274 -1.33 -10.82 12.08
N LEU A 275 -0.71 -9.81 11.50
CA LEU A 275 -1.38 -8.57 11.11
C LEU A 275 -1.07 -8.23 9.66
N GLN A 276 -2.11 -7.96 8.89
CA GLN A 276 -1.99 -7.39 7.55
C GLN A 276 -2.26 -5.88 7.60
N ILE A 277 -1.43 -5.07 6.93
CA ILE A 277 -1.58 -3.61 6.84
C ILE A 277 -1.49 -3.16 5.39
N GLU A 278 -2.45 -2.38 4.91
CA GLU A 278 -2.56 -1.96 3.51
C GLU A 278 -2.57 -0.42 3.34
N GLY A 279 -1.69 0.08 2.48
CA GLY A 279 -1.84 1.37 1.81
C GLY A 279 -2.61 1.23 0.49
N GLY A 280 -3.92 0.98 0.56
CA GLY A 280 -4.73 0.61 -0.60
C GLY A 280 -5.01 1.74 -1.60
N LYS A 281 -4.88 3.01 -1.19
CA LYS A 281 -5.15 4.17 -2.05
C LYS A 281 -3.99 4.57 -2.96
N VAL A 282 -2.83 3.93 -2.82
CA VAL A 282 -1.72 4.08 -3.75
C VAL A 282 -2.12 3.59 -5.15
N ASP A 283 -2.81 2.45 -5.21
CA ASP A 283 -3.39 1.88 -6.43
C ASP A 283 -4.42 2.81 -7.09
N TRP A 284 -5.37 3.31 -6.29
CA TRP A 284 -6.44 4.17 -6.79
C TRP A 284 -5.89 5.48 -7.35
N ALA A 285 -4.86 6.03 -6.70
CA ALA A 285 -4.15 7.20 -7.19
C ALA A 285 -3.37 6.91 -8.48
N ALA A 286 -2.79 5.72 -8.62
CA ALA A 286 -2.12 5.29 -9.85
C ALA A 286 -3.12 5.14 -11.00
N HIS A 287 -4.27 4.51 -10.78
CA HIS A 287 -5.37 4.48 -11.76
C HIS A 287 -5.83 5.88 -12.17
N ALA A 288 -5.83 6.85 -11.24
CA ALA A 288 -6.19 8.23 -11.51
C ALA A 288 -5.05 9.07 -12.14
N ASN A 289 -3.86 8.50 -12.35
CA ASN A 289 -2.64 9.23 -12.73
C ASN A 289 -2.42 10.49 -11.88
N ASP A 290 -2.76 10.41 -10.59
CA ASP A 290 -2.72 11.54 -9.66
C ASP A 290 -1.42 11.51 -8.87
N ALA A 291 -0.45 12.32 -9.28
CA ALA A 291 0.86 12.37 -8.65
C ALA A 291 0.79 12.79 -7.17
N ALA A 292 -0.11 13.70 -6.81
CA ALA A 292 -0.21 14.17 -5.43
C ALA A 292 -0.84 13.09 -4.55
N ALA A 293 -1.96 12.51 -4.98
CA ALA A 293 -2.57 11.39 -4.26
C ALA A 293 -1.57 10.22 -4.12
N LEU A 294 -0.90 9.85 -5.21
CA LEU A 294 -0.02 8.69 -5.26
C LEU A 294 1.14 8.81 -4.29
N LEU A 295 1.87 9.93 -4.34
CA LEU A 295 3.07 10.10 -3.52
C LEU A 295 2.73 10.32 -2.06
N TYR A 296 1.67 11.07 -1.74
CA TYR A 296 1.29 11.31 -0.35
C TYR A 296 0.66 10.08 0.32
N ASP A 297 -0.10 9.24 -0.39
CA ASP A 297 -0.58 7.97 0.17
C ASP A 297 0.56 6.94 0.28
N GLN A 298 1.55 6.93 -0.63
CA GLN A 298 2.76 6.12 -0.47
C GLN A 298 3.59 6.58 0.75
N ILE A 299 3.69 7.89 0.99
CA ILE A 299 4.32 8.44 2.20
C ILE A 299 3.51 8.05 3.46
N ALA A 300 2.18 8.07 3.42
CA ALA A 300 1.35 7.62 4.54
C ALA A 300 1.54 6.12 4.85
N PHE A 301 1.79 5.29 3.84
CA PHE A 301 2.21 3.90 4.04
C PHE A 301 3.62 3.80 4.64
N ASP A 302 4.57 4.63 4.18
CA ASP A 302 5.92 4.70 4.72
C ASP A 302 5.95 5.16 6.21
N GLU A 303 5.04 6.05 6.61
CA GLU A 303 4.81 6.41 8.02
C GLU A 303 4.29 5.20 8.84
N ALA A 304 3.46 4.34 8.25
CA ALA A 304 3.01 3.11 8.91
C ALA A 304 4.16 2.09 9.05
N ILE A 305 5.06 2.00 8.06
CA ILE A 305 6.29 1.19 8.16
C ILE A 305 7.09 1.63 9.37
N LYS A 306 7.24 2.94 9.59
CA LYS A 306 7.95 3.45 10.76
C LYS A 306 7.38 2.92 12.08
N GLU A 307 6.06 3.00 12.28
CA GLU A 307 5.41 2.54 13.53
C GLU A 307 5.57 1.02 13.72
N VAL A 308 5.51 0.25 12.63
CA VAL A 308 5.73 -1.21 12.65
C VAL A 308 7.18 -1.55 12.97
N MET A 309 8.14 -0.88 12.34
CA MET A 309 9.56 -1.10 12.55
C MET A 309 9.99 -0.68 13.96
N ASP A 310 9.48 0.43 14.49
CA ASP A 310 9.73 0.85 15.88
C ASP A 310 9.32 -0.24 16.89
N PHE A 311 8.22 -0.96 16.59
CA PHE A 311 7.79 -2.11 17.39
C PHE A 311 8.69 -3.34 17.16
N ALA A 312 8.90 -3.73 15.91
CA ALA A 312 9.63 -4.95 15.55
C ALA A 312 11.13 -4.91 15.93
N GLU A 313 11.76 -3.73 15.87
CA GLU A 313 13.14 -3.55 16.35
C GLU A 313 13.22 -3.69 17.89
N LYS A 314 12.18 -3.26 18.61
CA LYS A 314 12.11 -3.34 20.07
C LYS A 314 11.79 -4.73 20.58
N ASP A 315 10.84 -5.43 19.95
CA ASP A 315 10.41 -6.76 20.40
C ASP A 315 11.40 -7.86 20.00
N ARG A 316 12.06 -7.72 18.84
CA ARG A 316 12.98 -8.69 18.23
C ARG A 316 12.36 -10.07 17.95
N GLU A 317 11.04 -10.18 18.02
CA GLU A 317 10.28 -11.42 17.80
C GLU A 317 9.32 -11.32 16.61
N THR A 318 9.29 -10.18 15.92
CA THR A 318 8.40 -9.92 14.78
C THR A 318 9.11 -10.04 13.44
N LEU A 319 8.58 -10.87 12.55
CA LEU A 319 8.87 -10.82 11.12
C LEU A 319 8.01 -9.72 10.48
N VAL A 320 8.65 -8.79 9.79
CA VAL A 320 7.96 -7.76 8.99
C VAL A 320 8.22 -8.05 7.52
N ILE A 321 7.16 -8.19 6.72
CA ILE A 321 7.22 -8.31 5.25
C ILE A 321 6.64 -7.03 4.66
N ILE A 322 7.35 -6.40 3.73
CA ILE A 322 6.92 -5.16 3.07
C ILE A 322 6.96 -5.37 1.56
N THR A 323 5.84 -5.16 0.89
CA THR A 323 5.72 -5.42 -0.55
C THR A 323 4.60 -4.59 -1.17
N THR A 324 4.40 -4.81 -2.46
CA THR A 324 3.16 -4.50 -3.18
C THR A 324 2.58 -5.78 -3.81
N ASP A 325 1.33 -5.73 -4.24
CA ASP A 325 0.61 -6.79 -4.93
C ASP A 325 0.82 -6.77 -6.45
N HIS A 326 1.05 -5.60 -7.04
CA HIS A 326 1.41 -5.42 -8.45
C HIS A 326 1.97 -4.02 -8.72
N GLY A 327 2.54 -3.81 -9.91
CA GLY A 327 2.72 -2.46 -10.44
C GLY A 327 1.40 -1.88 -10.94
N ASN A 328 1.25 -0.56 -10.91
CA ASN A 328 0.15 0.16 -11.57
C ASN A 328 0.66 1.44 -12.25
N ALA A 329 0.16 1.70 -13.45
CA ALA A 329 0.35 2.86 -14.32
C ALA A 329 1.80 3.17 -14.75
N ASN A 330 2.80 2.55 -14.11
CA ASN A 330 4.23 2.77 -14.25
C ASN A 330 4.62 4.26 -14.33
N PRO A 331 4.30 5.05 -13.29
CA PRO A 331 4.70 6.45 -13.24
C PRO A 331 6.22 6.59 -13.19
N GLY A 332 6.75 7.68 -13.73
CA GLY A 332 8.17 7.98 -13.65
C GLY A 332 8.48 9.47 -13.66
N LEU A 333 9.51 9.86 -12.91
CA LEU A 333 10.10 11.18 -13.00
C LEU A 333 10.96 11.27 -14.28
N ILE A 334 10.45 12.00 -15.28
CA ILE A 334 11.03 12.04 -16.62
C ILE A 334 12.02 13.19 -16.75
N LYS A 335 13.17 12.89 -17.37
CA LYS A 335 14.20 13.90 -17.65
C LYS A 335 13.63 15.09 -18.44
N GLY A 336 13.86 16.28 -17.92
CA GLY A 336 13.54 17.55 -18.56
C GLY A 336 14.49 18.66 -18.12
N LYS A 337 14.46 19.82 -18.80
CA LYS A 337 15.31 20.97 -18.47
C LYS A 337 15.09 21.49 -17.04
N TYR A 338 13.87 21.36 -16.54
CA TYR A 338 13.42 21.88 -15.24
C TYR A 338 12.96 20.76 -14.29
N VAL A 339 13.47 19.53 -14.45
CA VAL A 339 12.96 18.35 -13.74
C VAL A 339 12.93 18.53 -12.22
N ASP A 340 14.00 19.03 -11.63
CA ASP A 340 14.10 19.21 -10.17
C ASP A 340 13.11 20.27 -9.66
N GLN A 341 13.03 21.42 -10.35
CA GLN A 341 12.08 22.48 -10.00
C GLN A 341 10.63 22.01 -10.14
N ASN A 342 10.31 21.36 -11.27
CA ASN A 342 8.98 20.84 -11.54
C ASN A 342 8.56 19.82 -10.49
N PHE A 343 9.41 18.86 -10.19
CA PHE A 343 9.10 17.85 -9.18
C PHE A 343 8.93 18.48 -7.79
N SER A 344 9.72 19.51 -7.47
CA SER A 344 9.62 20.25 -6.20
C SER A 344 8.28 20.97 -6.02
N ASN A 345 7.58 21.32 -7.10
CA ASN A 345 6.27 21.98 -7.01
C ASN A 345 5.21 21.12 -6.29
N LEU A 346 5.37 19.78 -6.25
CA LEU A 346 4.43 18.88 -5.54
C LEU A 346 4.37 19.13 -4.03
N GLN A 347 5.33 19.86 -3.47
CA GLN A 347 5.30 20.28 -2.06
C GLN A 347 4.21 21.32 -1.80
N ASP A 348 3.85 22.10 -2.81
CA ASP A 348 2.87 23.19 -2.73
C ASP A 348 1.46 22.72 -3.11
N PHE A 349 1.30 21.44 -3.45
CA PHE A 349 -0.01 20.88 -3.76
C PHE A 349 -0.80 20.68 -2.46
N THR A 350 -2.10 21.01 -2.50
CA THR A 350 -2.95 20.95 -1.29
C THR A 350 -3.98 19.84 -1.32
N HIS A 351 -4.42 19.41 -2.51
CA HIS A 351 -5.48 18.43 -2.69
C HIS A 351 -5.19 17.51 -3.87
N THR A 352 -5.92 16.40 -3.93
CA THR A 352 -5.90 15.46 -5.04
C THR A 352 -6.57 16.03 -6.29
N ASN A 353 -6.21 15.46 -7.44
CA ASN A 353 -6.94 15.65 -8.70
C ASN A 353 -8.39 15.19 -8.56
N ALA A 354 -8.68 14.13 -7.80
CA ALA A 354 -10.05 13.69 -7.54
C ALA A 354 -10.89 14.79 -6.88
N TRP A 355 -10.37 15.40 -5.80
CA TRP A 355 -11.02 16.53 -5.13
C TRP A 355 -11.20 17.72 -6.08
N LEU A 356 -10.12 18.13 -6.76
CA LEU A 356 -10.13 19.27 -7.67
C LEU A 356 -11.14 19.10 -8.81
N LEU A 357 -11.19 17.92 -9.43
CA LEU A 357 -12.08 17.64 -10.56
C LEU A 357 -13.55 17.53 -10.13
N GLU A 358 -13.83 17.07 -8.91
CA GLU A 358 -15.18 17.15 -8.33
C GLU A 358 -15.61 18.60 -8.08
N GLU A 359 -14.70 19.44 -7.57
CA GLU A 359 -14.97 20.85 -7.34
C GLU A 359 -15.18 21.63 -8.63
N ILE A 360 -14.37 21.36 -9.66
CA ILE A 360 -14.58 21.90 -11.02
C ILE A 360 -15.95 21.49 -11.55
N LYS A 361 -16.31 20.20 -11.45
CA LYS A 361 -17.60 19.68 -11.92
C LYS A 361 -18.79 20.37 -11.26
N LYS A 362 -18.67 20.70 -9.96
CA LYS A 362 -19.75 21.33 -9.17
C LYS A 362 -19.83 22.85 -9.33
N LYS A 363 -18.68 23.53 -9.45
CA LYS A 363 -18.59 24.99 -9.23
C LYS A 363 -18.10 25.78 -10.44
N ALA A 364 -17.43 25.16 -11.41
CA ALA A 364 -16.86 25.90 -12.53
C ALA A 364 -17.95 26.49 -13.43
N ASN A 365 -17.78 27.76 -13.81
CA ASN A 365 -18.73 28.50 -14.65
C ASN A 365 -18.06 29.15 -15.89
N SER A 366 -16.74 29.08 -15.99
CA SER A 366 -15.95 29.65 -17.09
C SER A 366 -14.58 28.98 -17.19
N PHE A 367 -13.86 29.20 -18.29
CA PHE A 367 -12.48 28.71 -18.40
C PHE A 367 -11.54 29.39 -17.40
N SER A 368 -11.77 30.67 -17.07
CA SER A 368 -11.01 31.37 -16.02
C SER A 368 -11.19 30.68 -14.66
N SER A 369 -12.44 30.36 -14.28
CA SER A 369 -12.70 29.71 -12.99
C SER A 369 -12.02 28.34 -12.87
N ILE A 370 -11.96 27.57 -13.97
CA ILE A 370 -11.26 26.27 -13.97
C ILE A 370 -9.76 26.50 -13.74
N ARG A 371 -9.15 27.45 -14.45
CA ARG A 371 -7.72 27.77 -14.35
C ARG A 371 -7.35 28.25 -12.95
N GLU A 372 -8.20 29.07 -12.34
CA GLU A 372 -8.05 29.55 -10.96
C GLU A 372 -8.15 28.39 -9.96
N MET A 373 -9.12 27.49 -10.11
CA MET A 373 -9.25 26.30 -9.25
C MET A 373 -8.02 25.40 -9.36
N VAL A 374 -7.52 25.13 -10.58
CA VAL A 374 -6.29 24.34 -10.78
C VAL A 374 -5.09 25.01 -10.12
N ALA A 375 -4.91 26.32 -10.30
CA ALA A 375 -3.82 27.07 -9.69
C ALA A 375 -3.87 27.01 -8.15
N SER A 376 -5.08 27.11 -7.57
CA SER A 376 -5.27 27.10 -6.12
C SER A 376 -4.89 25.76 -5.46
N VAL A 377 -4.93 24.67 -6.22
CA VAL A 377 -4.57 23.33 -5.73
C VAL A 377 -3.12 22.98 -6.04
N ASN A 378 -2.57 23.43 -7.18
CA ASN A 378 -1.28 22.97 -7.72
C ASN A 378 -0.12 23.97 -7.49
N GLY A 379 -0.10 24.71 -6.37
CA GLY A 379 0.99 25.66 -6.08
C GLY A 379 1.13 26.76 -7.13
N ASP A 380 0.02 27.42 -7.47
CA ASP A 380 -0.11 28.47 -8.50
C ASP A 380 0.18 28.01 -9.95
N GLN A 381 0.50 26.73 -10.17
CA GLN A 381 0.63 26.18 -11.52
C GLN A 381 -0.75 25.99 -12.15
N THR A 382 -0.95 26.58 -13.32
CA THR A 382 -2.25 26.59 -13.99
C THR A 382 -2.20 25.98 -15.39
N ILE A 383 -3.38 25.71 -15.95
CA ILE A 383 -3.55 25.23 -17.32
C ILE A 383 -3.87 26.38 -18.27
N THR A 384 -3.74 26.12 -19.57
CA THR A 384 -4.15 27.02 -20.65
C THR A 384 -5.68 27.02 -20.80
N GLU A 385 -6.20 27.99 -21.54
CA GLU A 385 -7.64 28.06 -21.84
C GLU A 385 -8.13 26.86 -22.68
N GLU A 386 -7.33 26.41 -23.66
CA GLU A 386 -7.66 25.22 -24.45
C GLU A 386 -7.64 23.95 -23.60
N GLU A 387 -6.70 23.82 -22.66
CA GLU A 387 -6.68 22.73 -21.69
C GLU A 387 -7.92 22.76 -20.77
N ALA A 388 -8.32 23.93 -20.28
CA ALA A 388 -9.55 24.08 -19.48
C ALA A 388 -10.81 23.67 -20.26
N LYS A 389 -10.85 23.98 -21.56
CA LYS A 389 -11.93 23.55 -22.47
C LYS A 389 -11.98 22.04 -22.63
N VAL A 390 -10.83 21.36 -22.67
CA VAL A 390 -10.77 19.87 -22.68
C VAL A 390 -11.42 19.30 -21.42
N LEU A 391 -11.09 19.82 -20.24
CA LEU A 391 -11.69 19.35 -18.97
C LEU A 391 -13.20 19.54 -18.95
N LEU A 392 -13.70 20.72 -19.36
CA LEU A 392 -15.14 21.00 -19.36
C LEU A 392 -15.92 20.09 -20.33
N ASN A 393 -15.38 19.85 -21.52
CA ASN A 393 -16.02 18.99 -22.52
C ASN A 393 -15.99 17.50 -22.13
N TYR A 394 -15.10 17.09 -21.23
CA TYR A 394 -15.05 15.70 -20.77
C TYR A 394 -16.33 15.29 -20.05
N TYR A 395 -16.88 16.17 -19.21
CA TYR A 395 -18.11 15.89 -18.46
C TYR A 395 -19.35 15.69 -19.33
N GLN A 396 -19.30 16.04 -20.62
CA GLN A 396 -20.40 15.82 -21.56
C GLN A 396 -20.43 14.40 -22.14
N LYS A 397 -19.38 13.61 -21.93
CA LYS A 397 -19.24 12.22 -22.39
C LYS A 397 -19.26 11.29 -21.18
N ASN A 398 -19.78 10.07 -21.32
CA ASN A 398 -19.70 9.06 -20.26
C ASN A 398 -18.48 8.15 -20.48
N ASN A 399 -17.44 8.31 -19.67
CA ASN A 399 -16.20 7.54 -19.71
C ASN A 399 -15.90 6.86 -18.35
N GLY A 400 -16.92 6.59 -17.54
CA GLY A 400 -16.75 6.00 -16.21
C GLY A 400 -16.23 4.56 -16.22
N GLY A 401 -15.61 4.14 -15.11
CA GLY A 401 -15.09 2.79 -14.88
C GLY A 401 -14.99 2.48 -13.39
N LEU A 402 -14.52 1.28 -13.02
CA LEU A 402 -14.43 0.83 -11.62
C LEU A 402 -13.62 1.81 -10.75
N TYR A 403 -12.49 2.30 -11.27
CA TYR A 403 -11.61 3.27 -10.60
C TYR A 403 -11.92 4.74 -10.99
N ASN A 404 -13.03 5.00 -11.68
CA ASN A 404 -13.47 6.34 -12.07
C ASN A 404 -15.00 6.41 -12.18
N THR A 405 -15.70 6.11 -11.09
CA THR A 405 -17.17 6.12 -11.04
C THR A 405 -17.74 7.53 -11.25
N GLY A 406 -16.98 8.57 -10.87
CA GLY A 406 -17.34 9.98 -11.03
C GLY A 406 -17.21 10.55 -12.45
N ASN A 407 -16.66 9.77 -13.40
CA ASN A 407 -16.37 10.21 -14.77
C ASN A 407 -15.51 11.48 -14.80
N LEU A 408 -14.42 11.47 -14.03
CA LEU A 408 -13.48 12.58 -13.88
C LEU A 408 -12.38 12.53 -14.96
N PRO A 409 -11.94 13.68 -15.50
CA PRO A 409 -10.90 13.75 -16.53
C PRO A 409 -9.47 13.57 -15.97
N TYR A 410 -9.22 12.45 -15.30
CA TYR A 410 -7.93 12.09 -14.70
C TYR A 410 -6.76 12.12 -15.70
N GLY A 411 -6.86 11.31 -16.76
CA GLY A 411 -5.84 11.24 -17.81
C GLY A 411 -5.51 12.62 -18.40
N PRO A 412 -6.49 13.39 -18.90
CA PRO A 412 -6.27 14.74 -19.40
C PRO A 412 -5.56 15.66 -18.41
N LEU A 413 -6.01 15.73 -17.14
CA LEU A 413 -5.39 16.61 -16.15
C LEU A 413 -3.95 16.18 -15.83
N SER A 414 -3.69 14.88 -15.71
CA SER A 414 -2.34 14.36 -15.43
C SER A 414 -1.33 14.71 -16.54
N GLU A 415 -1.72 14.63 -17.81
CA GLU A 415 -0.84 15.03 -18.93
C GLU A 415 -0.62 16.54 -18.95
N MET A 416 -1.62 17.34 -18.58
CA MET A 416 -1.45 18.78 -18.40
C MET A 416 -0.50 19.11 -17.26
N GLN A 417 -0.52 18.35 -16.16
CA GLN A 417 0.35 18.56 -15.00
C GLN A 417 1.81 18.15 -15.26
N LYS A 418 2.07 17.23 -16.20
CA LYS A 418 3.43 16.77 -16.53
C LYS A 418 4.42 17.90 -16.84
N LYS A 419 3.97 18.99 -17.47
CA LYS A 419 4.85 20.15 -17.75
C LYS A 419 5.33 20.87 -16.48
N TYR A 420 4.62 20.67 -15.36
CA TYR A 420 4.89 21.29 -14.06
C TYR A 420 5.35 20.32 -12.99
N THR A 421 5.17 19.00 -13.16
CA THR A 421 5.63 17.96 -12.22
C THR A 421 6.79 17.13 -12.76
N SER A 422 6.97 17.10 -14.08
CA SER A 422 7.86 16.18 -14.81
C SER A 422 7.54 14.70 -14.61
N ILE A 423 6.35 14.36 -14.14
CA ILE A 423 5.91 12.96 -13.97
C ILE A 423 5.15 12.53 -15.23
N GLY A 424 5.58 11.41 -15.81
CA GLY A 424 4.88 10.73 -16.90
C GLY A 424 4.30 9.40 -16.46
N TRP A 425 3.30 8.92 -17.20
CA TRP A 425 2.57 7.68 -16.93
C TRP A 425 2.53 6.83 -18.21
N ILE A 426 2.54 5.50 -18.09
CA ILE A 426 2.45 4.58 -19.24
C ILE A 426 1.01 4.16 -19.51
N SER A 427 0.22 3.94 -18.47
CA SER A 427 -1.18 3.53 -18.54
C SER A 427 -1.97 4.17 -17.38
N MET A 428 -3.21 3.71 -17.18
CA MET A 428 -4.04 3.96 -16.00
C MET A 428 -4.48 2.60 -15.41
N ASP A 429 -3.69 1.56 -15.62
CA ASP A 429 -4.03 0.16 -15.32
C ASP A 429 -2.82 -0.56 -14.73
N HIS A 430 -3.08 -1.72 -14.10
CA HIS A 430 -2.07 -2.60 -13.55
C HIS A 430 -1.01 -3.00 -14.59
N SER A 431 0.19 -3.28 -14.11
CA SER A 431 1.31 -3.75 -14.92
C SER A 431 1.89 -5.06 -14.36
N GLY A 432 2.44 -5.88 -15.26
CA GLY A 432 3.04 -7.18 -14.93
C GLY A 432 4.51 -7.08 -14.52
N ASP A 433 4.92 -5.97 -13.92
CA ASP A 433 6.30 -5.80 -13.44
C ASP A 433 6.55 -6.71 -12.24
N TYR A 434 7.77 -7.26 -12.13
CA TYR A 434 8.18 -7.86 -10.87
C TYR A 434 8.34 -6.77 -9.83
N VAL A 435 7.85 -7.05 -8.63
CA VAL A 435 7.71 -6.02 -7.60
C VAL A 435 8.76 -6.16 -6.51
N GLU A 436 8.99 -5.06 -5.78
CA GLU A 436 9.87 -5.04 -4.61
C GLU A 436 9.27 -5.83 -3.45
N LEU A 437 10.10 -6.64 -2.82
CA LEU A 437 9.77 -7.38 -1.61
C LEU A 437 10.91 -7.24 -0.60
N ALA A 438 10.55 -6.96 0.65
CA ALA A 438 11.49 -6.84 1.74
C ALA A 438 11.04 -7.65 2.96
N ALA A 439 11.99 -8.20 3.71
CA ALA A 439 11.72 -8.87 4.98
C ALA A 439 12.73 -8.51 6.07
N TYR A 440 12.24 -8.16 7.25
CA TYR A 440 13.02 -7.86 8.47
C TYR A 440 12.61 -8.80 9.59
N GLY A 441 13.52 -9.13 10.51
CA GLY A 441 13.22 -9.90 11.72
C GLY A 441 13.57 -11.39 11.64
N PRO A 442 13.16 -12.20 12.63
CA PRO A 442 13.42 -13.64 12.66
C PRO A 442 12.97 -14.33 11.37
N GLY A 443 13.85 -15.14 10.77
CA GLY A 443 13.59 -15.88 9.53
C GLY A 443 13.72 -15.09 8.23
N SER A 444 13.93 -13.77 8.28
CA SER A 444 14.13 -12.94 7.08
C SER A 444 15.35 -13.31 6.22
N ASP A 445 16.33 -14.02 6.78
CA ASP A 445 17.48 -14.59 6.06
C ASP A 445 17.11 -15.77 5.16
N GLN A 446 15.92 -16.34 5.34
CA GLN A 446 15.39 -17.44 4.51
C GLN A 446 14.68 -16.93 3.25
N LEU A 447 14.44 -15.62 3.14
CA LEU A 447 13.81 -15.02 1.98
C LEU A 447 14.72 -15.17 0.75
N LYS A 448 14.21 -15.83 -0.29
CA LYS A 448 14.94 -16.01 -1.55
C LYS A 448 15.01 -14.68 -2.31
N PRO A 449 16.10 -14.41 -3.07
CA PRO A 449 16.21 -13.18 -3.86
C PRO A 449 15.12 -12.99 -4.93
N PHE A 450 14.47 -14.08 -5.35
CA PHE A 450 13.32 -14.06 -6.24
C PHE A 450 12.29 -15.06 -5.73
N VAL A 451 11.04 -14.63 -5.58
CA VAL A 451 9.94 -15.47 -5.11
C VAL A 451 8.72 -15.33 -6.01
N LYS A 452 7.88 -16.35 -6.03
CA LYS A 452 6.51 -16.19 -6.53
C LYS A 452 5.61 -15.79 -5.35
N ASN A 453 4.66 -14.89 -5.58
CA ASN A 453 3.75 -14.41 -4.54
C ASN A 453 3.18 -15.51 -3.63
N TYR A 454 2.73 -16.63 -4.19
CA TYR A 454 2.15 -17.71 -3.38
C TYR A 454 3.14 -18.41 -2.43
N GLU A 455 4.44 -18.32 -2.68
CA GLU A 455 5.47 -18.92 -1.82
C GLU A 455 5.59 -18.20 -0.46
N LEU A 456 5.10 -16.96 -0.36
CA LEU A 456 5.12 -16.24 0.92
C LEU A 456 4.14 -16.81 1.94
N HIS A 457 3.11 -17.53 1.51
CA HIS A 457 2.20 -18.23 2.40
C HIS A 457 2.95 -19.29 3.23
N ASP A 458 3.64 -20.19 2.54
CA ASP A 458 4.41 -21.26 3.16
C ASP A 458 5.58 -20.69 3.98
N PHE A 459 6.25 -19.66 3.46
CA PHE A 459 7.31 -18.95 4.19
C PHE A 459 6.84 -18.40 5.55
N MET A 460 5.65 -17.78 5.60
CA MET A 460 5.09 -17.29 6.87
C MET A 460 4.80 -18.43 7.86
N LEU A 461 4.24 -19.54 7.39
CA LEU A 461 3.97 -20.71 8.23
C LEU A 461 5.26 -21.35 8.76
N GLU A 462 6.26 -21.51 7.90
CA GLU A 462 7.56 -22.10 8.25
C GLU A 462 8.31 -21.26 9.29
N VAL A 463 8.40 -19.94 9.09
CA VAL A 463 9.13 -19.06 10.02
C VAL A 463 8.42 -18.93 11.37
N ALA A 464 7.09 -19.07 11.41
CA ALA A 464 6.32 -19.12 12.64
C ALA A 464 6.25 -20.52 13.28
N GLU A 465 6.82 -21.55 12.63
CA GLU A 465 6.71 -22.97 13.01
C GLU A 465 5.26 -23.42 13.22
N VAL A 466 4.35 -23.00 12.34
CA VAL A 466 2.94 -23.42 12.34
C VAL A 466 2.74 -24.46 11.26
N GLU A 467 2.40 -25.69 11.65
CA GLU A 467 2.13 -26.78 10.71
C GLU A 467 0.81 -26.57 9.97
N ASP A 468 0.84 -26.74 8.64
CA ASP A 468 -0.35 -26.64 7.81
C ASP A 468 -1.17 -27.94 7.88
N LYS A 469 -2.08 -28.02 8.84
CA LYS A 469 -2.92 -29.20 9.13
C LYS A 469 -4.41 -28.99 8.83
N PHE A 470 -4.76 -27.94 8.08
CA PHE A 470 -6.11 -27.40 8.05
C PHE A 470 -6.90 -27.67 6.78
#